data_AF-A0A2A5C2L7-F1
#
_entry.id   AF-A0A2A5C2L7-F1
#
_cell.length_a   1.000
_cell.length_b   1.000
_cell.length_c   1.000
_cell.angle_alpha   90.00
_cell.angle_beta   90.00
_cell.angle_gamma   90.00
#
_symmetry.space_group_name_H-M   'P 1'
#
loop_
_entity.id
_entity.type
_entity.pdbx_description
1 polymer ?
#
loop_
_entity_poly.entity_id
_entity_poly.type
_entity_poly.pdbx_seq_one_letter_code
_entity_poly.pdbx_strand_id
1 'polypeptide(L)'
;MSSVLEITQLPTGEIVLRREDGEGEPLATIQFSAETIEFLGDSTLEVGKAMIGAGMQVVGEMHELYEVDENGNTQSSRVVH
;
A
#
# COMPACT_ATOMS: atom_id res chain seq x y z
N MET A 1 -13.66 14.70 4.16
CA MET A 1 -12.51 15.29 3.46
C MET A 1 -11.64 14.12 3.01
N SER A 2 -11.11 14.14 1.78
CA SER A 2 -10.13 13.13 1.36
C SER A 2 -8.82 13.40 2.10
N SER A 3 -8.36 12.46 2.91
CA SER A 3 -7.05 12.54 3.57
C SER A 3 -5.98 12.13 2.57
N VAL A 4 -5.02 13.01 2.32
CA VAL A 4 -3.82 12.68 1.53
C VAL A 4 -3.02 11.63 2.30
N LEU A 5 -2.48 10.64 1.60
CA LEU A 5 -1.66 9.59 2.18
C LEU A 5 -0.20 9.85 1.85
N GLU A 6 0.68 9.56 2.81
CA GLU A 6 2.12 9.62 2.64
C GLU A 6 2.79 8.32 3.11
N ILE A 7 3.93 8.01 2.48
CA ILE A 7 4.82 6.93 2.89
C ILE A 7 6.09 7.55 3.45
N THR A 8 6.36 7.30 4.73
CA THR A 8 7.54 7.85 5.43
C THR A 8 8.30 6.75 6.16
N GLN A 9 9.59 6.98 6.41
CA GLN A 9 10.37 6.16 7.33
C GLN A 9 10.36 6.80 8.72
N LEU A 10 10.09 6.01 9.74
CA LEU A 10 10.19 6.43 11.13
C LEU A 10 11.65 6.38 11.61
N PRO A 11 12.01 7.08 12.69
CA PRO A 11 13.35 6.99 13.28
C PRO A 11 13.75 5.57 13.71
N THR A 12 12.76 4.69 13.93
CA THR A 12 12.94 3.25 14.21
C THR A 12 13.40 2.45 12.99
N GLY A 13 13.37 3.02 11.79
CA GLY A 13 13.65 2.35 10.52
C GLY A 13 12.41 1.75 9.84
N GLU A 14 11.28 1.70 10.54
CA GLU A 14 10.00 1.22 10.00
C GLU A 14 9.48 2.15 8.91
N ILE A 15 8.92 1.56 7.85
CA ILE A 15 8.29 2.30 6.76
C ILE A 15 6.78 2.24 6.96
N VAL A 16 6.13 3.39 7.03
CA VAL A 16 4.71 3.50 7.34
C VAL A 16 3.96 4.22 6.24
N LEU A 17 2.76 3.71 5.94
CA LEU A 17 1.72 4.43 5.21
C LEU A 17 0.82 5.11 6.23
N ARG A 18 0.66 6.43 6.16
CA ARG A 18 -0.21 7.18 7.07
C ARG A 18 -0.87 8.35 6.37
N ARG A 19 -1.79 9.02 7.08
CA ARG A 19 -2.37 10.28 6.62
C ARG A 19 -1.33 11.39 6.76
N GLU A 20 -1.31 12.32 5.80
CA GLU A 20 -0.40 13.46 5.76
C GLU A 20 -0.60 14.41 6.96
N ASP A 21 -1.83 14.48 7.49
CA ASP A 21 -2.14 15.23 8.72
C ASP A 21 -1.54 14.60 9.99
N GLY A 22 -0.98 13.38 9.89
CA GLY A 22 -0.39 12.65 11.01
C GLY A 22 -1.41 12.15 12.04
N GLU A 23 -2.71 12.23 11.75
CA GLU A 23 -3.74 11.81 12.70
C GLU A 23 -3.98 10.29 12.67
N GLY A 24 -3.93 9.71 13.88
CA GLY A 24 -4.22 8.30 14.13
C GLY A 24 -3.03 7.36 13.93
N GLU A 25 -3.33 6.06 13.99
CA GLU A 25 -2.35 5.00 13.79
C GLU A 25 -1.96 4.85 12.31
N PRO A 26 -0.73 4.39 12.01
CA PRO A 26 -0.34 3.98 10.67
C PRO A 26 -1.36 3.03 10.04
N LEU A 27 -1.64 3.25 8.75
CA LEU A 27 -2.53 2.40 7.97
C LEU A 27 -1.87 1.06 7.61
N ALA A 28 -0.55 1.09 7.43
CA ALA A 28 0.28 -0.08 7.22
C ALA A 28 1.71 0.21 7.68
N THR A 29 2.40 -0.85 8.14
CA THR A 29 3.79 -0.78 8.58
C THR A 29 4.58 -1.92 7.93
N ILE A 30 5.73 -1.59 7.37
CA ILE A 30 6.73 -2.55 6.88
C ILE A 30 7.94 -2.45 7.80
N GLN A 31 8.33 -3.59 8.36
CA GLN A 31 9.51 -3.73 9.19
C GLN A 31 10.45 -4.75 8.54
N PHE A 32 11.54 -4.25 7.97
CA PHE A 32 12.60 -5.11 7.45
C PHE A 32 13.44 -5.68 8.59
N SER A 33 13.95 -6.89 8.41
CA SER A 33 14.94 -7.45 9.33
C SER A 33 16.25 -6.66 9.23
N ALA A 34 17.08 -6.74 10.28
CA ALA A 34 18.41 -6.11 10.27
C ALA A 34 19.25 -6.56 9.06
N GLU A 35 19.23 -7.86 8.73
CA GLU A 35 19.91 -8.42 7.56
C GLU A 35 19.42 -7.79 6.25
N THR A 36 18.11 -7.59 6.10
CA THR A 36 17.55 -6.96 4.89
C THR A 36 17.91 -5.48 4.84
N ILE A 37 17.95 -4.76 5.96
CA ILE A 37 18.38 -3.36 6.02
C ILE A 37 19.85 -3.23 5.62
N GLU A 38 20.72 -4.12 6.11
CA GLU A 38 22.14 -4.15 5.71
C GLU A 38 22.30 -4.42 4.20
N PHE A 39 21.48 -5.32 3.65
CA PHE A 39 21.49 -5.63 2.23
C PHE A 39 20.98 -4.47 1.35
N LEU A 40 19.89 -3.83 1.76
CA LEU A 40 19.24 -2.76 0.98
C LEU A 40 19.94 -1.40 1.13
N GLY A 41 20.58 -1.15 2.28
CA GLY A 41 21.26 0.11 2.58
C GLY A 41 20.36 1.32 2.36
N ASP A 42 20.87 2.29 1.59
CA ASP A 42 20.18 3.54 1.26
C ASP A 42 18.89 3.34 0.45
N SER A 43 18.73 2.18 -0.21
CA SER A 43 17.54 1.85 -1.01
C SER A 43 16.35 1.37 -0.17
N THR A 44 16.51 1.22 1.15
CA THR A 44 15.48 0.65 2.04
C THR A 44 14.12 1.36 1.90
N LEU A 45 14.11 2.70 1.88
CA LEU A 45 12.87 3.49 1.73
C LEU A 45 12.25 3.35 0.33
N GLU A 46 13.06 3.33 -0.73
CA GLU A 46 12.56 3.18 -2.10
C GLU A 46 11.91 1.82 -2.30
N VAL A 47 12.52 0.76 -1.76
CA VAL A 47 11.96 -0.59 -1.81
C VAL A 47 10.65 -0.67 -1.04
N GLY A 48 10.56 -0.10 0.17
CA GLY A 48 9.30 -0.07 0.91
C GLY A 48 8.20 0.71 0.19
N LYS A 49 8.52 1.83 -0.45
CA LYS A 49 7.58 2.58 -1.30
C LYS A 49 7.08 1.74 -2.47
N ALA A 50 7.97 1.03 -3.15
CA ALA A 50 7.62 0.14 -4.25
C ALA A 50 6.70 -1.01 -3.78
N MET A 51 6.96 -1.60 -2.61
CA MET A 51 6.12 -2.66 -2.03
C MET A 51 4.70 -2.16 -1.73
N ILE A 52 4.57 -0.98 -1.11
CA ILE A 52 3.26 -0.39 -0.82
C ILE A 52 2.53 -0.05 -2.13
N GLY A 53 3.23 0.55 -3.10
CA GLY A 53 2.68 0.88 -4.41
C GLY A 53 2.16 -0.35 -5.17
N ALA A 54 2.92 -1.45 -5.16
CA ALA A 54 2.49 -2.72 -5.75
C ALA A 54 1.23 -3.27 -5.07
N GLY A 55 1.15 -3.21 -3.73
CA GLY A 55 -0.04 -3.61 -3.00
C GLY A 55 -1.27 -2.77 -3.37
N MET A 56 -1.11 -1.45 -3.50
CA MET A 56 -2.19 -0.55 -3.93
C MET A 56 -2.65 -0.83 -5.36
N GLN A 57 -1.73 -1.14 -6.27
CA GLN A 57 -2.08 -1.52 -7.64
C GLN A 57 -2.96 -2.76 -7.66
N VAL A 58 -2.61 -3.80 -6.90
CA VAL A 58 -3.42 -5.02 -6.77
C VAL A 58 -4.81 -4.70 -6.22
N VAL A 59 -4.93 -3.81 -5.23
CA VAL A 59 -6.24 -3.38 -4.70
C VAL A 59 -7.07 -2.67 -5.78
N GLY A 60 -6.44 -1.82 -6.60
CA GLY A 60 -7.10 -1.17 -7.73
C GLY A 60 -7.63 -2.19 -8.75
N GLU A 61 -6.79 -3.14 -9.16
CA GLU A 61 -7.16 -4.23 -10.07
C GLU A 61 -8.30 -5.08 -9.48
N MET A 62 -8.29 -5.39 -8.19
CA MET A 62 -9.39 -6.08 -7.52
C MET A 62 -10.69 -5.27 -7.58
N HIS A 63 -10.63 -3.96 -7.36
CA HIS A 63 -11.81 -3.10 -7.40
C HIS A 63 -12.39 -2.97 -8.82
N GLU A 64 -11.55 -3.02 -9.87
CA GLU A 64 -11.99 -3.10 -11.27
C GLU A 64 -12.61 -4.47 -11.60
N LEU A 65 -12.15 -5.55 -10.97
CA LEU A 65 -12.71 -6.89 -11.15
C LEU A 65 -14.04 -7.11 -10.41
N TYR A 66 -14.35 -6.25 -9.43
CA TYR A 66 -15.57 -6.28 -8.63
C TYR A 66 -16.41 -5.02 -8.87
N GLU A 67 -16.85 -4.78 -10.10
CA GLU A 67 -17.96 -3.85 -10.32
C GLU A 67 -19.23 -4.45 -9.68
N VAL A 68 -19.67 -3.82 -8.60
CA VAL A 68 -20.96 -4.13 -7.96
C VAL A 68 -22.03 -3.46 -8.82
N ASP A 69 -22.89 -4.25 -9.45
CA ASP A 69 -24.01 -3.67 -10.19
C ASP A 69 -24.96 -2.91 -9.25
N GLU A 70 -25.83 -2.09 -9.82
CA GLU A 70 -26.85 -1.31 -9.09
C GLU A 70 -27.83 -2.16 -8.24
N ASN A 71 -27.74 -3.50 -8.34
CA ASN A 71 -28.53 -4.47 -7.59
C ASN A 71 -27.72 -5.19 -6.48
N GLY A 72 -26.46 -4.82 -6.25
CA GLY A 72 -25.61 -5.39 -5.19
C GLY A 72 -25.00 -6.75 -5.54
N ASN A 73 -25.00 -7.15 -6.81
CA ASN A 73 -24.44 -8.42 -7.25
C ASN A 73 -22.98 -8.24 -7.70
N THR A 74 -22.08 -9.07 -7.17
CA THR A 74 -20.66 -9.07 -7.55
C THR A 74 -20.49 -9.89 -8.84
N GLN A 75 -20.40 -9.23 -9.99
CA GLN A 75 -20.05 -9.90 -11.25
C GLN A 75 -18.55 -9.78 -11.51
N SER A 76 -17.89 -10.92 -11.69
CA SER A 76 -16.48 -10.98 -12.13
C SER A 76 -16.39 -10.63 -13.61
N SER A 77 -15.87 -9.46 -13.95
CA SER A 77 -15.66 -9.04 -15.33
C SER A 77 -14.40 -9.69 -15.91
N ARG A 78 -14.50 -10.97 -16.33
CA ARG A 78 -13.51 -11.59 -17.21
C ARG A 78 -14.20 -12.34 -18.34
N VAL A 79 -14.52 -11.65 -19.43
CA VAL A 79 -14.63 -12.30 -20.74
C VAL A 79 -13.22 -12.57 -21.23
N VAL A 80 -12.75 -13.79 -20.99
CA VAL A 80 -11.53 -14.32 -21.64
C VAL A 80 -11.87 -14.54 -23.12
N HIS A 81 -11.21 -13.78 -24.00
CA HIS A 81 -11.10 -14.11 -25.43
C HIS A 81 -9.90 -15.01 -25.66
#